data_AF-A0A956ML26-F1
#
_entry.id   AF-A0A956ML26-F1
#
_cell.length_a   1.000
_cell.length_b   1.000
_cell.length_c   1.000
_cell.angle_alpha   90.00
_cell.angle_beta   90.00
_cell.angle_gamma   90.00
#
_symmetry.space_group_name_H-M   'P 1'
#
loop_
_entity.id
_entity.type
_entity.pdbx_description
1 polymer ?
#
loop_
_entity_poly.entity_id
_entity_poly.type
_entity_poly.pdbx_seq_one_letter_code
_entity_poly.pdbx_strand_id
1 'polypeptide(L)'
;MATVTYKRVMVRIDNVEFFPIEARYSLSRAANQVGRRIGDSLQARAFIWADAHDTSRISQNSTMELWKMATESKDPLHKVSITYYSEDADKVLANVEFQGWISVFEFSNPSLEGGNEARAEMGGRGATMNAVAGYNNLLYLELAVVLDEANVQKHKFTK
;
A
#
# COMPACT_ATOMS: atom_id res chain seq x y z
N MET A 1 8.55 26.82 15.35
CA MET A 1 7.14 26.38 15.38
C MET A 1 7.10 24.91 15.03
N ALA A 2 6.29 24.14 15.76
CA ALA A 2 6.38 22.70 15.94
C ALA A 2 6.47 21.88 14.64
N THR A 3 7.47 21.02 14.60
CA THR A 3 7.73 19.97 13.61
C THR A 3 6.66 18.88 13.75
N VAL A 4 5.46 19.11 13.22
CA VAL A 4 4.42 18.06 13.25
C VAL A 4 4.41 17.34 11.92
N THR A 5 5.35 16.41 11.76
CA THR A 5 5.28 15.42 10.68
C THR A 5 4.19 14.42 11.07
N TYR A 6 2.93 14.74 10.75
CA TYR A 6 1.80 13.86 11.04
C TYR A 6 1.91 12.56 10.24
N LYS A 7 2.52 11.55 10.87
CA LYS A 7 2.68 10.19 10.39
C LYS A 7 1.38 9.42 10.63
N ARG A 8 0.36 9.68 9.81
CA ARG A 8 -0.97 9.05 9.92
C ARG A 8 -0.97 7.54 9.63
N VAL A 9 0.02 7.09 8.87
CA VAL A 9 0.19 5.69 8.51
C VAL A 9 1.67 5.35 8.43
N MET A 10 2.02 4.15 8.88
CA MET A 10 3.34 3.56 8.73
C MET A 10 3.20 2.23 8.01
N VAL A 11 4.11 1.99 7.07
CA VAL A 11 4.24 0.70 6.41
C VAL A 11 5.61 0.13 6.74
N ARG A 12 5.61 -1.16 7.09
CA ARG A 12 6.81 -1.97 7.21
C ARG A 12 6.74 -3.16 6.27
N ILE A 13 7.76 -3.33 5.42
CA ILE A 13 7.96 -4.51 4.56
C ILE A 13 9.32 -5.08 4.94
N ASP A 14 9.32 -6.22 5.63
CA ASP A 14 10.48 -6.78 6.33
C ASP A 14 11.20 -5.75 7.20
N ASN A 15 12.39 -5.30 6.77
CA ASN A 15 13.22 -4.32 7.48
C ASN A 15 13.04 -2.88 6.96
N VAL A 16 12.29 -2.69 5.88
CA VAL A 16 12.02 -1.37 5.31
C VAL A 16 10.82 -0.75 6.01
N GLU A 17 11.04 0.34 6.73
CA GLU A 17 9.99 1.15 7.35
C GLU A 17 9.89 2.53 6.70
N PHE A 18 8.68 2.96 6.39
CA PHE A 18 8.42 4.27 5.79
C PHE A 18 7.01 4.78 6.09
N PHE A 19 6.77 6.07 5.83
CA PHE A 19 5.55 6.79 6.21
C PHE A 19 4.83 7.34 4.97
N PRO A 20 4.01 6.51 4.30
CA PRO A 20 3.35 6.92 3.06
C PRO A 20 2.35 8.06 3.27
N ILE A 21 1.94 8.68 2.17
CA ILE A 21 0.83 9.63 2.13
C ILE A 21 -0.47 8.89 2.44
N GLU A 22 -0.64 7.73 1.79
CA GLU A 22 -1.82 6.90 1.87
C GLU A 22 -1.43 5.42 1.83
N ALA A 23 -2.12 4.59 2.63
CA ALA A 23 -2.10 3.15 2.47
C ALA A 23 -3.51 2.58 2.63
N ARG A 24 -3.91 1.72 1.71
CA ARG A 24 -5.22 1.07 1.69
C ARG A 24 -5.03 -0.43 1.68
N TYR A 25 -5.53 -1.12 2.71
CA TYR A 25 -5.72 -2.57 2.66
C TYR A 25 -7.15 -2.90 2.22
N SER A 26 -7.29 -3.82 1.27
CA SER A 26 -8.59 -4.28 0.78
C SER A 26 -8.65 -5.79 0.80
N LEU A 27 -9.71 -6.32 1.42
CA LEU A 27 -10.08 -7.74 1.43
C LEU A 27 -11.47 -7.85 0.82
N SER A 28 -11.64 -8.71 -0.17
CA SER A 28 -12.93 -8.88 -0.85
C SER A 28 -13.19 -10.34 -1.19
N ARG A 29 -14.47 -10.67 -1.40
CA ARG A 29 -14.95 -11.96 -1.88
C ARG A 29 -15.96 -11.72 -2.98
N ALA A 30 -15.98 -12.58 -4.00
CA ALA A 30 -17.04 -12.54 -5.00
C ALA A 30 -18.31 -13.17 -4.42
N ALA A 31 -19.45 -12.51 -4.67
CA ALA A 31 -20.76 -13.01 -4.31
C ALA A 31 -21.66 -13.05 -5.57
N ASN A 32 -22.56 -14.02 -5.62
CA ASN A 32 -23.56 -14.11 -6.68
C ASN A 32 -24.71 -13.11 -6.44
N GLN A 33 -25.68 -13.06 -7.35
CA GLN A 33 -26.81 -12.12 -7.29
C GLN A 33 -27.70 -12.25 -6.05
N VAL A 34 -27.60 -13.36 -5.31
CA VAL A 34 -28.34 -13.61 -4.06
C VAL A 34 -27.45 -13.51 -2.82
N GLY A 35 -26.24 -12.96 -2.95
CA GLY A 35 -25.31 -12.73 -1.84
C GLY A 35 -24.54 -13.95 -1.35
N ARG A 36 -24.62 -15.10 -2.05
CA ARG A 36 -23.84 -16.30 -1.70
C ARG A 36 -22.43 -16.20 -2.28
N ARG A 37 -21.43 -16.64 -1.50
CA ARG A 37 -20.02 -16.69 -1.93
C ARG A 37 -19.86 -17.57 -3.17
N ILE A 38 -19.09 -17.07 -4.13
CA ILE A 38 -18.67 -17.83 -5.31
C ILE A 38 -17.29 -18.44 -5.02
N GLY A 39 -17.23 -19.76 -4.86
CA GLY A 39 -15.98 -20.54 -4.75
C GLY A 39 -14.90 -19.95 -3.83
N ASP A 40 -13.64 -20.14 -4.22
CA ASP A 40 -12.45 -19.58 -3.55
C ASP A 40 -12.07 -18.20 -4.11
N SER A 41 -13.01 -17.26 -3.97
CA SER A 41 -12.87 -15.88 -4.45
C SER A 41 -12.30 -14.90 -3.41
N LEU A 42 -11.69 -15.41 -2.33
CA LEU A 42 -11.06 -14.52 -1.36
C LEU A 42 -9.81 -13.91 -1.97
N GLN A 43 -9.79 -12.59 -2.07
CA GLN A 43 -8.65 -11.84 -2.56
C GLN A 43 -8.33 -10.67 -1.64
N ALA A 44 -7.05 -10.40 -1.46
CA ALA A 44 -6.56 -9.26 -0.72
C ALA A 44 -5.44 -8.54 -1.48
N ARG A 45 -5.44 -7.21 -1.33
CA ARG A 45 -4.45 -6.29 -1.91
C ARG A 45 -4.19 -5.17 -0.93
N ALA A 46 -2.94 -4.71 -0.89
CA ALA A 46 -2.59 -3.44 -0.28
C ALA A 46 -2.09 -2.48 -1.35
N PHE A 47 -2.50 -1.21 -1.24
CA PHE A 47 -2.13 -0.14 -2.14
C PHE A 47 -1.47 0.96 -1.33
N ILE A 48 -0.31 1.42 -1.76
CA ILE A 48 0.52 2.37 -1.00
C ILE A 48 0.98 3.47 -1.93
N TRP A 49 0.85 4.71 -1.46
CA TRP A 49 1.31 5.91 -2.15
C TRP A 49 2.26 6.69 -1.25
N ALA A 50 3.51 6.86 -1.69
CA ALA A 50 4.52 7.62 -0.98
C ALA A 50 5.01 8.79 -1.85
N ASP A 51 5.26 9.93 -1.20
CA ASP A 51 5.99 11.04 -1.81
C ASP A 51 7.47 10.65 -1.84
N ALA A 52 8.03 10.38 -3.02
CA ALA A 52 9.43 10.00 -3.14
C ALA A 52 10.37 11.22 -3.14
N HIS A 53 9.85 12.42 -3.28
CA HIS A 53 10.62 13.66 -3.11
C HIS A 53 10.86 13.97 -1.62
N ASP A 54 9.93 13.60 -0.73
CA ASP A 54 10.07 13.78 0.71
C ASP A 54 10.88 12.66 1.39
N THR A 55 12.20 12.89 1.51
CA THR A 55 13.13 11.95 2.16
C THR A 55 12.86 11.69 3.65
N SER A 56 12.03 12.52 4.31
CA SER A 56 11.61 12.28 5.70
C SER A 56 10.56 11.17 5.83
N ARG A 57 9.88 10.85 4.71
CA ARG A 57 8.85 9.82 4.61
C ARG A 57 9.39 8.49 4.13
N ILE A 58 10.23 8.54 3.09
CA ILE A 58 10.89 7.36 2.53
C ILE A 58 12.32 7.72 2.11
N SER A 59 13.30 6.99 2.63
CA SER A 59 14.70 7.24 2.29
C SER A 59 15.04 6.65 0.92
N GLN A 60 16.07 7.19 0.26
CA GLN A 60 16.58 6.60 -0.98
C GLN A 60 16.98 5.14 -0.82
N ASN A 61 17.58 4.77 0.33
CA ASN A 61 17.96 3.39 0.62
C ASN A 61 16.73 2.49 0.72
N SER A 62 15.68 2.94 1.42
CA SER A 62 14.39 2.24 1.50
C SER A 62 13.79 2.01 0.11
N THR A 63 13.78 3.03 -0.75
CA THR A 63 13.30 2.91 -2.13
C THR A 63 14.12 1.90 -2.93
N MET A 64 15.45 1.89 -2.80
CA MET A 64 16.31 0.91 -3.48
C MET A 64 16.08 -0.52 -2.98
N GLU A 65 15.84 -0.71 -1.68
CA GLU A 65 15.51 -2.02 -1.11
C GLU A 65 14.16 -2.53 -1.60
N LEU A 66 13.14 -1.67 -1.62
CA LEU A 66 11.82 -2.00 -2.17
C LEU A 66 11.88 -2.32 -3.66
N TRP A 67 12.70 -1.59 -4.43
CA TRP A 67 12.94 -1.90 -5.84
C TRP A 67 13.56 -3.29 -6.01
N LYS A 68 14.59 -3.62 -5.21
CA LYS A 68 15.21 -4.96 -5.25
C LYS A 68 14.19 -6.06 -4.96
N MET A 69 13.37 -5.89 -3.91
CA MET A 69 12.28 -6.82 -3.57
C MET A 69 11.31 -6.98 -4.75
N ALA A 70 10.87 -5.88 -5.36
CA ALA A 70 9.93 -5.90 -6.48
C ALA A 70 10.49 -6.54 -7.76
N THR A 71 11.82 -6.52 -7.94
CA THR A 71 12.50 -7.14 -9.09
C THR A 71 12.91 -8.59 -8.87
N GLU A 72 12.70 -9.15 -7.67
CA GLU A 72 13.12 -10.51 -7.39
C GLU A 72 12.19 -11.53 -8.05
N SER A 73 12.72 -12.29 -9.01
CA SER A 73 11.94 -13.19 -9.88
C SER A 73 11.27 -14.37 -9.20
N LYS A 74 11.59 -14.63 -7.92
CA LYS A 74 11.03 -15.73 -7.15
C LYS A 74 9.84 -15.32 -6.29
N ASP A 75 9.50 -14.03 -6.27
CA ASP A 75 8.42 -13.46 -5.46
C ASP A 75 8.44 -13.98 -4.00
N PRO A 76 9.56 -13.82 -3.27
CA PRO A 76 9.63 -14.29 -1.89
C PRO A 76 8.57 -13.60 -1.03
N LEU A 77 8.04 -14.35 -0.06
CA LEU A 77 7.03 -13.81 0.84
C LEU A 77 7.68 -12.89 1.87
N HIS A 78 7.32 -11.61 1.78
CA HIS A 78 7.72 -10.58 2.73
C HIS A 78 6.68 -10.44 3.83
N LYS A 79 7.13 -10.17 5.05
CA LYS A 79 6.24 -9.82 6.15
C LYS A 79 5.89 -8.34 5.99
N VAL A 80 4.59 -8.06 5.88
CA VAL A 80 4.08 -6.70 5.71
C VAL A 80 3.24 -6.32 6.93
N SER A 81 3.39 -5.08 7.38
CA SER A 81 2.58 -4.48 8.43
C SER A 81 2.16 -3.06 8.02
N ILE A 82 0.87 -2.77 8.11
CA ILE A 82 0.31 -1.43 7.86
C ILE A 82 -0.35 -0.95 9.14
N THR A 83 0.23 0.09 9.75
CA THR A 83 -0.25 0.67 10.99
C THR A 83 -0.91 2.01 10.73
N TYR A 84 -2.17 2.13 11.11
CA TYR A 84 -2.96 3.35 11.05
C TYR A 84 -2.94 4.03 12.41
N TYR A 85 -2.65 5.32 12.45
CA TYR A 85 -2.59 6.11 13.68
C TYR A 85 -3.71 7.14 13.74
N SER A 86 -4.06 7.58 14.95
CA SER A 86 -4.89 8.76 15.17
C SER A 86 -4.18 10.01 14.66
N GLU A 87 -4.90 11.13 14.54
CA GLU A 87 -4.36 12.35 13.96
C GLU A 87 -3.03 12.77 14.58
N ASP A 88 -2.84 12.59 15.89
CA ASP A 88 -1.61 12.95 16.60
C ASP A 88 -0.46 11.94 16.50
N ALA A 89 -0.60 10.85 15.74
CA ALA A 89 0.37 9.75 15.61
C ALA A 89 0.70 8.98 16.92
N ASP A 90 0.13 9.38 18.06
CA ASP A 90 0.42 8.80 19.38
C ASP A 90 -0.35 7.50 19.66
N LYS A 91 -1.49 7.29 19.00
CA LYS A 91 -2.36 6.12 19.22
C LYS A 91 -2.54 5.32 17.94
N VAL A 92 -2.23 4.02 18.02
CA VAL A 92 -2.56 3.07 16.95
C VAL A 92 -4.09 2.88 16.92
N LEU A 93 -4.69 3.12 15.76
CA LEU A 93 -6.11 2.87 15.49
C LEU A 93 -6.35 1.46 14.99
N ALA A 94 -5.44 0.97 14.14
CA ALA A 94 -5.50 -0.37 13.58
C ALA A 94 -4.13 -0.78 13.05
N ASN A 95 -3.87 -2.08 13.07
CA ASN A 95 -2.72 -2.68 12.42
C ASN A 95 -3.15 -3.90 11.61
N VAL A 96 -2.68 -3.97 10.37
CA VAL A 96 -2.89 -5.10 9.47
C VAL A 96 -1.53 -5.75 9.20
N GLU A 97 -1.33 -6.99 9.63
CA GLU A 97 -0.15 -7.80 9.30
C GLU A 97 -0.52 -8.91 8.32
N PHE A 98 0.33 -9.13 7.32
CA PHE A 98 0.16 -10.20 6.34
C PHE A 98 1.48 -10.65 5.73
N GLN A 99 1.45 -11.75 4.97
CA GLN A 99 2.55 -12.12 4.07
C GLN A 99 2.15 -11.83 2.63
N GLY A 100 3.09 -11.31 1.84
CA GLY A 100 2.82 -10.89 0.48
C GLY A 100 4.09 -10.56 -0.29
N TRP A 101 3.93 -10.14 -1.53
CA TRP A 101 5.02 -9.62 -2.36
C TRP A 101 4.56 -8.35 -3.07
N ILE A 102 5.53 -7.56 -3.54
CA ILE A 102 5.25 -6.34 -4.31
C ILE A 102 4.88 -6.76 -5.73
N SER A 103 3.61 -6.59 -6.11
CA SER A 103 3.12 -6.94 -7.44
C SER A 103 3.20 -5.77 -8.42
N VAL A 104 3.25 -4.54 -7.94
CA VAL A 104 3.47 -3.34 -8.75
C VAL A 104 4.42 -2.40 -8.01
N PHE A 105 5.42 -1.90 -8.71
CA PHE A 105 6.30 -0.83 -8.27
C PHE A 105 6.36 0.23 -9.38
N GLU A 106 5.82 1.42 -9.14
CA GLU A 106 5.69 2.47 -10.16
C GLU A 106 6.17 3.82 -9.61
N PHE A 107 7.01 4.50 -10.38
CA PHE A 107 7.27 5.92 -10.23
C PHE A 107 6.43 6.70 -11.24
N SER A 108 5.74 7.73 -10.77
CA SER A 108 4.96 8.62 -11.63
C SER A 108 5.15 10.06 -11.20
N ASN A 109 5.15 10.99 -12.15
CA ASN A 109 5.07 12.41 -11.87
C ASN A 109 3.71 12.91 -12.38
N PRO A 110 2.68 13.01 -11.53
CA PRO A 110 1.34 13.37 -11.98
C PRO A 110 1.34 14.79 -12.54
N SER A 111 0.73 14.99 -13.72
CA SER A 111 0.66 16.31 -14.35
C SER A 111 -0.15 17.27 -13.47
N LEU A 112 0.35 18.50 -13.32
CA LEU A 112 -0.25 19.55 -12.48
C LEU A 112 -1.56 20.11 -13.04
N GLU A 113 -1.84 19.89 -14.32
CA GLU A 113 -3.05 20.36 -14.98
C GLU A 113 -4.10 19.24 -15.05
N GLY A 114 -5.36 19.60 -14.80
CA GLY A 114 -6.53 18.73 -14.80
C GLY A 114 -6.85 18.10 -16.16
N GLY A 115 -5.92 17.33 -16.70
CA GLY A 115 -6.08 16.49 -17.86
C GLY A 115 -6.96 15.32 -17.49
N ASN A 116 -8.20 15.39 -17.97
CA ASN A 116 -9.18 14.31 -18.02
C ASN A 116 -8.73 13.18 -18.96
N GLU A 117 -7.43 12.86 -19.01
CA GLU A 117 -6.87 11.80 -19.82
C GLU A 117 -6.78 10.53 -18.99
N ALA A 118 -7.80 9.73 -19.20
CA ALA A 118 -7.91 8.36 -18.75
C ALA A 118 -6.61 7.59 -18.99
N ARG A 119 -5.86 7.32 -17.92
CA ARG A 119 -5.25 5.99 -17.76
C ARG A 119 -6.35 5.00 -17.37
N ALA A 120 -7.25 4.74 -18.31
CA ALA A 120 -7.81 3.40 -18.42
C ALA A 120 -6.64 2.48 -18.80
N GLU A 121 -6.60 1.27 -18.25
CA GLU A 121 -5.53 0.27 -18.45
C GLU A 121 -4.29 0.43 -17.56
N MET A 122 -4.44 0.14 -16.27
CA MET A 122 -3.74 -0.98 -15.61
C MET A 122 -4.13 -1.01 -14.13
N GLY A 123 -4.76 -2.13 -13.71
CA GLY A 123 -4.87 -2.51 -12.29
C GLY A 123 -5.68 -1.59 -11.38
N GLY A 124 -7.01 -1.72 -11.40
CA GLY A 124 -7.85 -1.53 -10.20
C GLY A 124 -7.71 -0.23 -9.38
N ARG A 125 -7.39 0.91 -10.00
CA ARG A 125 -7.15 2.17 -9.28
C ARG A 125 -8.43 2.72 -8.65
N GLY A 126 -8.49 2.62 -7.32
CA GLY A 126 -9.43 3.32 -6.45
C GLY A 126 -8.71 4.30 -5.52
N ALA A 127 -7.78 5.09 -6.05
CA ALA A 127 -7.40 6.38 -5.49
C ALA A 127 -7.94 7.44 -6.45
N THR A 128 -8.84 8.29 -5.97
CA THR A 128 -9.28 9.46 -6.73
C THR A 128 -8.06 10.31 -7.03
N MET A 129 -7.70 10.47 -8.31
CA MET A 129 -6.54 11.27 -8.74
C MET A 129 -6.53 12.70 -8.17
N ASN A 130 -7.68 13.20 -7.72
CA ASN A 130 -7.82 14.47 -6.99
C ASN A 130 -7.06 14.50 -5.64
N ALA A 131 -6.80 13.36 -5.00
CA ALA A 131 -6.04 13.28 -3.74
C ALA A 131 -4.51 13.32 -3.95
N VAL A 132 -4.05 13.19 -5.19
CA VAL A 132 -2.63 13.14 -5.57
C VAL A 132 -2.19 14.41 -6.32
N ALA A 133 -3.14 15.27 -6.68
CA ALA A 133 -2.88 16.57 -7.28
C ALA A 133 -2.05 17.44 -6.32
N GLY A 134 -0.79 17.70 -6.66
CA GLY A 134 0.14 18.52 -5.87
C GLY A 134 1.38 17.79 -5.35
N TYR A 135 1.49 16.46 -5.50
CA TYR A 135 2.72 15.72 -5.16
C TYR A 135 3.64 15.61 -6.37
N ASN A 136 4.92 15.91 -6.17
CA ASN A 136 5.97 15.70 -7.16
C ASN A 136 6.58 14.31 -6.96
N ASN A 137 6.75 13.52 -8.02
CA ASN A 137 7.41 12.21 -7.99
C ASN A 137 6.78 11.23 -6.96
N LEU A 138 5.63 10.69 -7.31
CA LEU A 138 4.91 9.69 -6.54
C LEU A 138 5.50 8.29 -6.74
N LEU A 139 5.75 7.58 -5.63
CA LEU A 139 5.97 6.14 -5.61
C LEU A 139 4.64 5.44 -5.30
N TYR A 140 4.23 4.53 -6.18
CA TYR A 140 3.10 3.64 -5.99
C TYR A 140 3.57 2.20 -5.83
N LEU A 141 3.04 1.52 -4.80
CA LEU A 141 3.23 0.10 -4.57
C LEU A 141 1.87 -0.60 -4.49
N GLU A 142 1.74 -1.71 -5.19
CA GLU A 142 0.69 -2.70 -4.95
C GLU A 142 1.31 -3.95 -4.35
N LEU A 143 0.73 -4.47 -3.27
CA LEU A 143 1.13 -5.74 -2.68
C LEU A 143 0.05 -6.78 -2.88
N ALA A 144 0.45 -7.89 -3.48
CA ALA A 144 -0.33 -9.11 -3.53
C ALA A 144 -0.22 -9.81 -2.17
N VAL A 145 -1.37 -10.14 -1.60
CA VAL A 145 -1.45 -10.76 -0.27
C VAL A 145 -1.67 -12.25 -0.43
N VAL A 146 -0.91 -13.05 0.32
CA VAL A 146 -1.00 -14.51 0.28
C VAL A 146 -2.02 -15.02 1.28
N LEU A 147 -3.03 -15.69 0.75
CA LEU A 147 -4.22 -16.13 1.49
C LEU A 147 -4.35 -17.65 1.55
N ASP A 148 -3.29 -18.40 1.24
CA ASP A 148 -3.28 -19.85 1.46
C ASP A 148 -3.42 -20.19 2.95
N GLU A 149 -3.79 -21.42 3.26
CA GLU A 149 -4.13 -21.86 4.61
C GLU A 149 -2.97 -21.67 5.62
N ALA A 150 -1.72 -21.85 5.17
CA ALA A 150 -0.54 -21.68 6.00
C ALA A 150 -0.24 -20.20 6.34
N ASN A 151 -0.64 -19.28 5.45
CA ASN A 151 -0.36 -17.86 5.58
C ASN A 151 -1.54 -17.05 6.15
N VAL A 152 -2.78 -17.52 5.98
CA VAL A 152 -3.96 -16.87 6.55
C VAL A 152 -3.92 -16.89 8.09
N GLN A 153 -3.31 -17.91 8.70
CA GLN A 153 -3.12 -17.97 10.16
C GLN A 153 -2.12 -16.91 10.66
N LYS A 154 -1.24 -16.42 9.78
CA LYS A 154 -0.28 -15.37 10.09
C LYS A 154 -0.86 -13.98 9.86
N HIS A 155 -1.99 -13.86 9.17
CA HIS A 155 -2.69 -12.59 9.04
C HIS A 155 -3.22 -12.14 10.39
N LYS A 156 -2.95 -10.89 10.73
CA LYS A 156 -3.42 -10.29 11.98
C LYS A 156 -4.09 -8.96 11.70
N PHE A 157 -5.22 -8.76 12.35
CA PHE A 157 -5.86 -7.47 12.47
C PHE A 157 -5.92 -7.13 13.95
N THR A 158 -5.34 -6.00 14.33
CA THR A 158 -5.39 -5.48 15.70
C THR A 158 -6.01 -4.10 15.67
N LYS A 159 -6.85 -3.77 16.66
CA LYS A 159 -7.55 -2.50 16.80
C LYS A 159 -7.45 -2.03 18.25
#